data_AF-A0A504YML3-F1
#
_entry.id   AF-A0A504YML3-F1
#
_cell.length_a   1.000
_cell.length_b   1.000
_cell.length_c   1.000
_cell.angle_alpha   90.00
_cell.angle_beta   90.00
_cell.angle_gamma   90.00
#
_symmetry.space_group_name_H-M   'P 1'
#
loop_
_entity.id
_entity.type
_entity.pdbx_description
1 polymer ?
#
loop_
_entity_poly.entity_id
_entity_poly.type
_entity_poly.pdbx_seq_one_letter_code
_entity_poly.pdbx_strand_id
1 'polypeptide(L)'
;MNKAFKKIHGLKEVLPVEYGGKCGDMHTAIERCRAEFKAFYSRGYPLNGIEVDESKRPESAKNYMKEYKEVDSSLMGNSGTFVKIDPGD
;
A
#
# COMPACT_ATOMS: atom_id res chain seq x y z
N MET A 1 19.91 14.46 -7.24
CA MET A 1 18.72 14.76 -6.39
C MET A 1 18.09 16.14 -6.60
N ASN A 2 18.81 17.21 -6.96
CA ASN A 2 18.23 18.58 -6.99
C ASN A 2 17.15 18.86 -8.06
N LYS A 3 17.12 18.09 -9.17
CA LYS A 3 16.09 18.26 -10.22
C LYS A 3 14.69 17.84 -9.77
N ALA A 4 14.59 16.83 -8.92
CA ALA A 4 13.31 16.33 -8.41
C ALA A 4 12.64 17.35 -7.49
N PHE A 5 13.40 17.98 -6.58
CA PHE A 5 12.91 19.02 -5.69
C PHE A 5 12.46 20.30 -6.42
N LYS A 6 13.05 20.60 -7.58
CA LYS A 6 12.62 21.72 -8.42
C LYS A 6 11.33 21.41 -9.20
N LYS A 7 11.09 20.15 -9.54
CA LYS A 7 9.93 19.71 -10.31
C LYS A 7 8.69 19.52 -9.44
N ILE A 8 8.86 19.02 -8.21
CA ILE A 8 7.76 18.73 -7.29
C ILE A 8 7.87 19.64 -6.07
N HIS A 9 6.95 20.61 -5.99
CA HIS A 9 6.87 21.54 -4.87
C HIS A 9 6.54 20.80 -3.57
N GLY A 10 7.22 21.15 -2.47
CA GLY A 10 7.01 20.53 -1.16
C GLY A 10 7.68 19.16 -0.95
N LEU A 11 8.19 18.52 -2.01
CA LEU A 11 8.83 17.19 -1.89
C LEU A 11 10.01 17.19 -0.90
N LYS A 12 10.77 18.30 -0.85
CA LYS A 12 11.91 18.44 0.07
C LYS A 12 11.48 18.47 1.54
N GLU A 13 10.28 18.96 1.84
CA GLU A 13 9.78 19.05 3.22
C GLU A 13 9.29 17.68 3.72
N VAL A 14 8.89 16.79 2.80
CA VAL A 14 8.31 15.46 3.14
C VAL A 14 9.35 14.35 3.19
N LEU A 15 10.44 14.47 2.41
CA LEU A 15 11.45 13.42 2.37
C LEU A 15 12.34 13.38 3.62
N PRO A 16 12.82 12.20 4.02
CA PRO A 16 13.83 12.05 5.06
C PRO A 16 15.15 12.74 4.71
N VAL A 17 15.96 13.02 5.73
CA VAL A 17 17.26 13.69 5.59
C VAL A 17 18.23 12.90 4.71
N GLU A 18 18.17 11.57 4.76
CA GLU A 18 18.97 10.62 3.99
C GLU A 18 18.74 10.76 2.47
N TYR A 19 17.56 11.24 2.08
CA TYR A 19 17.19 11.54 0.69
C TYR A 19 17.32 13.03 0.36
N GLY A 20 17.97 13.82 1.23
CA GLY A 20 18.17 15.27 1.06
C GLY A 20 16.94 16.13 1.38
N GLY A 21 15.97 15.56 2.09
CA GLY A 21 14.78 16.26 2.58
C GLY A 21 14.95 16.83 4.00
N LYS A 22 13.83 17.21 4.62
CA LYS A 22 13.76 17.88 5.93
C LYS A 22 12.84 17.17 6.93
N CYS A 23 12.23 16.05 6.55
CA CYS A 23 11.26 15.31 7.36
C CYS A 23 11.93 14.37 8.39
N GLY A 24 13.02 14.84 9.01
CA GLY A 24 13.78 14.06 9.98
C GLY A 24 14.40 12.77 9.42
N ASP A 25 14.83 11.91 10.33
CA ASP A 25 15.50 10.64 10.07
C ASP A 25 14.49 9.51 9.80
N MET A 26 14.83 8.62 8.86
CA MET A 26 13.97 7.54 8.39
C MET A 26 13.73 6.48 9.48
N HIS A 27 14.74 6.16 10.29
CA HIS A 27 14.61 5.18 11.36
C HIS A 27 13.60 5.65 12.41
N THR A 28 13.64 6.93 12.76
CA THR A 28 12.68 7.54 13.68
C THR A 28 11.24 7.45 13.15
N ALA A 29 11.05 7.70 11.84
CA ALA A 29 9.75 7.57 11.21
C ALA A 29 9.24 6.11 11.22
N ILE A 30 10.11 5.14 10.96
CA ILE A 30 9.77 3.71 11.00
C ILE A 30 9.32 3.28 12.39
N GLU A 31 10.06 3.65 13.44
CA GLU A 31 9.72 3.29 14.82
C GLU A 31 8.40 3.92 15.26
N ARG A 32 8.14 5.17 14.88
CA ARG A 32 6.83 5.81 15.11
C ARG A 32 5.71 5.05 14.39
N CYS A 33 5.87 4.76 13.10
CA CYS A 33 4.88 4.01 12.34
C CYS A 33 4.62 2.62 12.93
N ARG A 34 5.66 1.92 13.40
CA ARG A 34 5.52 0.62 14.08
C ARG A 34 4.69 0.73 15.35
N ALA A 35 4.96 1.73 16.18
CA ALA A 35 4.20 1.97 17.41
C ALA A 35 2.72 2.28 17.12
N GLU A 36 2.45 3.16 16.14
CA GLU A 36 1.11 3.51 15.70
C GLU A 36 0.35 2.31 15.11
N PHE A 37 1.00 1.55 14.23
CA PHE A 37 0.45 0.35 13.63
C PHE A 37 0.08 -0.68 14.72
N LYS A 38 1.00 -0.95 15.64
CA LYS A 38 0.74 -1.86 16.76
C LYS A 38 -0.42 -1.36 17.63
N ALA A 39 -0.45 -0.06 17.93
CA ALA A 39 -1.53 0.54 18.71
C ALA A 39 -2.88 0.43 17.99
N PHE A 40 -2.92 0.65 16.68
CA PHE A 40 -4.13 0.52 15.87
C PHE A 40 -4.69 -0.90 15.92
N TYR A 41 -3.88 -1.92 15.63
CA TYR A 41 -4.33 -3.31 15.63
C TYR A 41 -4.54 -3.90 17.03
N SER A 42 -3.93 -3.32 18.07
CA SER A 42 -4.17 -3.75 19.46
C SER A 42 -5.58 -3.42 19.96
N ARG A 43 -6.30 -2.51 19.30
CA ARG A 43 -7.67 -2.10 19.67
C ARG A 43 -8.75 -3.06 19.16
N GLY A 44 -8.37 -4.20 18.57
CA GLY A 44 -9.29 -5.14 17.94
C GLY A 44 -9.66 -4.73 16.51
N TYR A 45 -10.42 -5.56 15.81
CA TYR A 45 -10.83 -5.28 14.44
C TYR A 45 -11.89 -4.16 14.42
N PRO A 46 -11.60 -3.00 13.82
CA PRO A 46 -12.45 -1.81 13.93
C PRO A 46 -13.82 -1.99 13.25
N LEU A 47 -13.97 -3.00 12.40
CA LEU A 47 -15.21 -3.32 11.70
C LEU A 47 -15.92 -4.53 12.32
N ASN A 48 -15.58 -4.95 13.54
CA ASN A 48 -16.28 -6.04 14.24
C ASN A 48 -17.80 -5.82 14.33
N GLY A 49 -18.27 -4.56 14.35
CA GLY A 49 -19.71 -4.25 14.36
C GLY A 49 -20.41 -4.33 12.98
N ILE A 50 -19.64 -4.44 11.90
CA ILE A 50 -20.13 -4.48 10.51
C ILE A 50 -19.76 -5.83 9.86
N GLU A 51 -19.12 -6.74 10.62
CA GLU A 51 -18.76 -8.06 10.13
C GLU A 51 -20.01 -8.83 9.69
N VAL A 52 -19.93 -9.41 8.50
CA VAL A 52 -21.02 -10.19 7.93
C VAL A 52 -21.08 -11.54 8.65
N ASP A 53 -22.25 -11.86 9.19
CA ASP A 53 -22.51 -13.19 9.74
C ASP A 53 -22.56 -14.22 8.60
N GLU A 54 -21.41 -14.88 8.39
CA GLU A 54 -21.23 -15.91 7.37
C GLU A 54 -22.17 -17.12 7.55
N SER A 55 -22.65 -17.38 8.77
CA SER A 55 -23.61 -18.46 9.02
C SER A 55 -24.98 -18.18 8.41
N LYS A 56 -25.31 -16.89 8.21
CA LYS A 56 -26.55 -16.43 7.57
C LYS A 56 -26.41 -16.24 6.06
N ARG A 57 -25.21 -16.44 5.50
CA ARG A 57 -24.97 -16.28 4.07
C ARG A 57 -25.75 -17.37 3.28
N PRO A 58 -26.69 -16.99 2.40
CA PRO A 58 -27.40 -17.94 1.56
C PRO A 58 -26.45 -18.75 0.68
N GLU A 59 -26.75 -20.03 0.43
CA GLU A 59 -25.91 -20.91 -0.40
C GLU A 59 -25.72 -20.38 -1.82
N SER A 60 -26.76 -19.74 -2.38
CA SER A 60 -26.70 -19.05 -3.67
C SER A 60 -25.67 -17.91 -3.69
N ALA A 61 -25.42 -17.29 -2.53
CA ALA A 61 -24.54 -16.14 -2.42
C ALA A 61 -23.07 -16.48 -2.12
N LYS A 62 -22.80 -17.70 -1.64
CA LYS A 62 -21.42 -18.17 -1.40
C LYS A 62 -20.57 -18.20 -2.67
N ASN A 63 -21.20 -18.36 -3.83
CA ASN A 63 -20.53 -18.39 -5.12
C ASN A 63 -20.33 -16.99 -5.74
N TYR A 64 -20.96 -15.92 -5.23
CA TYR A 64 -20.71 -14.57 -5.75
C TYR A 64 -19.30 -14.07 -5.42
N MET A 65 -18.63 -14.62 -4.40
CA MET A 65 -17.20 -14.32 -4.17
C MET A 65 -16.27 -15.04 -5.17
N LYS A 66 -16.75 -16.08 -5.87
CA LYS A 66 -16.05 -16.69 -7.01
C LYS A 66 -16.29 -15.92 -8.33
N GLU A 67 -17.15 -14.90 -8.35
CA GLU A 67 -17.44 -14.12 -9.57
C GLU A 67 -16.36 -13.11 -9.94
N TYR A 68 -15.41 -12.83 -9.04
CA TYR A 68 -14.10 -12.45 -9.54
C TYR A 68 -13.51 -13.71 -10.16
N LYS A 69 -13.84 -13.97 -11.43
CA LYS A 69 -13.01 -14.81 -12.28
C LYS A 69 -11.58 -14.40 -11.98
N GLU A 70 -10.72 -15.39 -11.69
CA GLU A 70 -9.26 -15.25 -11.78
C GLU A 70 -8.98 -14.20 -12.86
N VAL A 71 -8.44 -13.04 -12.45
CA VAL A 71 -8.28 -11.91 -13.37
C VAL A 71 -7.54 -12.46 -14.56
N ASP A 72 -8.18 -12.45 -15.73
CA ASP A 72 -7.57 -12.99 -16.93
C ASP A 72 -6.19 -12.33 -17.07
N SER A 73 -5.15 -13.15 -17.13
CA SER A 73 -3.78 -12.66 -17.32
C SER A 73 -3.64 -11.74 -18.54
N SER A 74 -4.59 -11.80 -19.49
CA SER A 74 -4.68 -10.88 -20.63
C SER A 74 -5.17 -9.46 -20.29
N LEU A 75 -5.90 -9.28 -19.18
CA LEU A 75 -6.38 -7.96 -18.72
C LEU A 75 -5.22 -7.06 -18.27
N MET A 76 -4.18 -7.64 -17.69
CA MET A 76 -2.91 -6.98 -17.42
C MET A 76 -2.10 -6.99 -18.71
N GLY A 77 -2.48 -6.14 -19.66
CA GLY A 77 -1.87 -6.09 -20.99
C GLY A 77 -0.34 -6.06 -20.91
N ASN A 78 0.31 -7.06 -21.52
CA ASN A 78 1.76 -7.10 -21.74
C ASN A 78 2.22 -6.03 -22.74
N SER A 79 1.31 -5.16 -23.21
CA SER A 79 1.60 -4.04 -24.10
C SER A 79 1.89 -2.80 -23.26
N GLY A 80 3.16 -2.57 -23.01
CA GLY A 80 3.69 -1.36 -22.39
C GLY A 80 5.17 -1.24 -22.69
N THR A 81 5.72 -0.03 -22.66
CA THR A 81 7.16 0.18 -22.78
C THR A 81 7.82 -0.17 -21.45
N PHE A 82 8.28 -1.42 -21.29
CA PHE A 82 9.02 -1.84 -20.11
C PHE A 82 10.49 -1.46 -20.24
N VAL A 83 11.03 -0.76 -19.24
CA VAL A 83 12.48 -0.59 -19.09
C VAL A 83 12.99 -1.79 -18.29
N LYS A 84 13.87 -2.59 -18.87
CA LYS A 84 14.58 -3.65 -18.13
C LYS A 84 15.53 -2.97 -17.16
N ILE A 85 15.37 -3.23 -15.87
CA ILE A 85 16.34 -2.86 -14.84
C ILE A 85 17.27 -4.06 -14.71
N ASP A 86 18.56 -3.86 -14.95
CA ASP A 86 19.56 -4.92 -14.75
C ASP A 86 19.65 -5.27 -13.25
N PRO A 87 19.76 -6.55 -12.88
CA PRO A 87 19.80 -7.00 -11.49
C PRO A 87 21.11 -6.65 -10.76
N GLY A 88 21.88 -5.69 -11.26
CA GLY A 88 23.20 -5.33 -10.77
C GLY A 88 23.44 -3.83 -10.52
N ASP A 89 22.39 -2.99 -10.58
CA ASP A 89 22.44 -1.58 -10.14
C ASP A 89 21.80 -1.38 -8.75
#